data_AF-A0A4Q3BVW8-F1
#
_entry.id   AF-A0A4Q3BVW8-F1
#
_cell.length_a   1.000
_cell.length_b   1.000
_cell.length_c   1.000
_cell.angle_alpha   90.00
_cell.angle_beta   90.00
_cell.angle_gamma   90.00
#
_symmetry.space_group_name_H-M   'P 1'
#
loop_
_entity.id
_entity.type
_entity.pdbx_description
1 polymer ?
#
loop_
_entity_poly.entity_id
_entity_poly.type
_entity_poly.pdbx_seq_one_letter_code
_entity_poly.pdbx_strand_id
1 'polypeptide(L)'
;MRGQQLKEAGLTDYGDPADVRKPRHRQVFETLLSDIASGRFQPGDRLPTEAELAKTFSASRSTIARAMRDLKTRGLLNRQRGGGTHIARQEGK
;
A
#
# COMPACT_ATOMS: atom_id res chain seq x y z
N MET A 1 7.20 16.60 -44.85
CA MET A 1 8.01 17.11 -43.72
C MET A 1 7.07 17.48 -42.57
N ARG A 2 7.06 16.71 -41.48
CA ARG A 2 6.51 17.19 -40.20
C ARG A 2 7.42 16.68 -39.11
N GLY A 3 8.41 17.52 -38.80
CA GLY A 3 9.37 17.28 -37.75
C GLY A 3 8.70 17.36 -36.39
N GLN A 4 9.06 16.38 -35.57
CA GLN A 4 9.49 16.57 -34.18
C GLN A 4 8.47 17.20 -33.23
N GLN A 5 7.71 16.33 -32.56
CA GLN A 5 7.30 16.54 -31.17
C GLN A 5 8.35 15.85 -30.29
N LEU A 6 9.30 16.61 -29.76
CA LEU A 6 10.19 16.21 -28.67
C LEU A 6 9.76 17.01 -27.44
N LYS A 7 9.14 16.39 -26.43
CA LYS A 7 9.24 16.81 -25.01
C LYS A 7 8.98 15.63 -24.05
N GLU A 8 10.08 15.12 -23.49
CA GLU A 8 10.31 15.04 -22.04
C GLU A 8 9.56 13.94 -21.23
N ALA A 9 10.23 12.78 -21.14
CA ALA A 9 10.28 11.86 -20.00
C ALA A 9 8.94 11.52 -19.28
N GLY A 10 8.08 10.78 -19.95
CA GLY A 10 6.87 10.17 -19.37
C GLY A 10 6.92 8.64 -19.36
N LEU A 11 7.98 8.03 -18.80
CA LEU A 11 8.08 6.57 -18.66
C LEU A 11 8.04 6.19 -17.18
N THR A 12 6.85 6.12 -16.59
CA THR A 12 6.64 5.41 -15.33
C THR A 12 5.74 4.21 -15.58
N ASP A 13 6.40 3.08 -15.78
CA ASP A 13 6.11 1.75 -15.26
C ASP A 13 4.87 1.65 -14.35
N TYR A 14 3.67 1.71 -14.93
CA TYR A 14 2.43 1.34 -14.23
C TYR A 14 1.60 0.42 -15.12
N GLY A 15 2.07 -0.83 -15.23
CA GLY A 15 1.29 -1.96 -15.74
C GLY A 15 1.92 -2.63 -16.94
N ASP A 16 2.74 -3.65 -16.67
CA ASP A 16 3.06 -4.68 -17.67
C ASP A 16 1.75 -5.39 -18.08
N PRO A 17 1.37 -5.40 -19.36
CA PRO A 17 0.07 -5.92 -19.81
C PRO A 17 0.03 -7.45 -19.94
N ALA A 18 1.08 -8.19 -19.57
CA ALA A 18 1.22 -9.61 -19.90
C ALA A 18 1.04 -10.59 -18.73
N ASP A 19 0.66 -10.12 -17.53
CA ASP A 19 0.17 -10.97 -16.44
C ASP A 19 -1.15 -10.41 -15.90
N VAL A 20 -2.29 -10.93 -16.37
CA VAL A 20 -3.66 -10.49 -15.99
C VAL A 20 -4.03 -10.76 -14.51
N ARG A 21 -3.03 -11.04 -13.65
CA ARG A 21 -3.11 -11.37 -12.23
C ARG A 21 -3.01 -10.09 -11.37
N LYS A 22 -3.52 -10.16 -10.13
CA LYS A 22 -3.96 -9.03 -9.29
C LYS A 22 -3.01 -7.80 -9.24
N PRO A 23 -3.55 -6.56 -9.21
CA PRO A 23 -2.74 -5.34 -9.18
C PRO A 23 -1.87 -5.26 -7.91
N ARG A 24 -0.64 -4.70 -8.00
CA ARG A 24 0.34 -4.65 -6.90
C ARG A 24 -0.22 -4.13 -5.57
N HIS A 25 -1.05 -3.08 -5.58
CA HIS A 25 -1.66 -2.55 -4.35
C HIS A 25 -2.51 -3.60 -3.63
N ARG A 26 -3.16 -4.48 -4.40
CA ARG A 26 -3.98 -5.56 -3.86
C ARG A 26 -3.15 -6.70 -3.29
N GLN A 27 -2.01 -7.00 -3.88
CA GLN A 27 -1.06 -7.96 -3.31
C GLN A 27 -0.54 -7.46 -1.96
N VAL A 28 -0.08 -6.20 -1.87
CA VAL A 28 0.35 -5.58 -0.61
C VAL A 28 -0.77 -5.59 0.44
N PHE A 29 -1.99 -5.23 0.02
CA PHE A 29 -3.17 -5.26 0.89
C PHE A 29 -3.42 -6.67 1.45
N GLU A 30 -3.43 -7.70 0.60
CA GLU A 30 -3.69 -9.09 1.01
C GLU A 30 -2.61 -9.61 1.95
N THR A 31 -1.33 -9.29 1.70
CA THR A 31 -0.22 -9.66 2.60
C THR A 31 -0.37 -8.99 3.97
N LEU A 32 -0.57 -7.67 4.01
CA LEU A 32 -0.75 -6.95 5.27
C LEU A 32 -1.99 -7.42 6.03
N LEU A 33 -3.09 -7.68 5.33
CA LEU A 33 -4.30 -8.25 5.92
C LEU A 33 -4.00 -9.61 6.55
N SER A 34 -3.25 -10.46 5.85
CA SER A 34 -2.86 -11.77 6.36
C SER A 34 -1.94 -11.68 7.58
N ASP A 35 -0.98 -10.73 7.61
CA ASP A 35 -0.11 -10.49 8.77
C ASP A 35 -0.90 -9.97 9.99
N ILE A 36 -1.90 -9.12 9.77
CA ILE A 36 -2.79 -8.65 10.84
C ILE A 36 -3.69 -9.81 11.34
N ALA A 37 -4.23 -10.61 10.42
CA ALA A 37 -5.10 -11.75 10.75
C ALA A 37 -4.33 -12.90 11.43
N SER A 38 -3.06 -13.11 11.08
CA SER A 38 -2.20 -14.12 11.72
C SER A 38 -1.70 -13.68 13.10
N GLY A 39 -1.94 -12.43 13.51
CA GLY A 39 -1.50 -11.89 14.79
C GLY A 39 -0.04 -11.45 14.80
N ARG A 40 0.62 -11.34 13.63
CA ARG A 40 1.96 -10.75 13.55
C ARG A 40 1.98 -9.29 13.99
N PHE A 41 0.89 -8.57 13.71
CA PHE A 41 0.65 -7.25 14.27
C PHE A 41 -0.53 -7.30 15.22
N GLN A 42 -0.32 -6.88 16.47
CA GLN A 42 -1.35 -6.85 17.48
C GLN A 42 -2.11 -5.51 17.45
N PRO A 43 -3.37 -5.47 17.86
CA PRO A 43 -4.07 -4.21 18.09
C PRO A 43 -3.28 -3.25 18.97
N GLY A 44 -3.08 -2.03 18.49
CA GLY A 44 -2.23 -1.02 19.16
C GLY A 44 -0.77 -1.02 18.69
N ASP A 45 -0.30 -2.06 17.98
CA ASP A 45 1.04 -2.04 17.38
C ASP A 45 1.15 -0.96 16.33
N ARG A 46 2.34 -0.36 16.27
CA ARG A 46 2.69 0.62 15.26
C ARG A 46 3.04 -0.09 13.96
N LEU A 47 2.34 0.25 12.89
CA LEU A 47 2.69 -0.18 11.55
C LEU A 47 3.91 0.60 11.06
N PRO A 48 4.82 -0.01 10.28
CA PRO A 48 5.88 0.73 9.62
C PRO A 48 5.32 1.87 8.75
N THR A 49 6.13 2.90 8.53
CA THR A 49 5.70 4.04 7.71
C THR A 49 5.49 3.63 6.25
N GLU A 50 4.72 4.41 5.49
CA GLU A 50 4.50 4.15 4.06
C GLU A 50 5.83 4.07 3.29
N ALA A 51 6.84 4.85 3.70
CA ALA A 51 8.17 4.83 3.11
C ALA A 51 8.94 3.54 3.42
N GLU A 52 8.78 2.98 4.63
CA GLU A 52 9.40 1.71 4.99
C GLU A 52 8.71 0.55 4.29
N LEU A 53 7.37 0.52 4.29
CA LEU A 53 6.60 -0.48 3.56
C LEU A 53 6.94 -0.44 2.06
N ALA A 54 7.10 0.75 1.47
CA ALA A 54 7.52 0.88 0.07
C ALA A 54 8.86 0.20 -0.21
N LYS A 55 9.81 0.29 0.73
CA LYS A 55 11.11 -0.40 0.63
C LYS A 55 10.94 -1.91 0.82
N THR A 56 10.21 -2.34 1.86
CA THR A 56 9.98 -3.76 2.17
C THR A 56 9.29 -4.50 1.03
N PHE A 57 8.27 -3.89 0.44
CA PHE A 57 7.49 -4.47 -0.65
C PHE A 57 8.05 -4.13 -2.04
N SER A 58 9.15 -3.36 -2.12
CA SER A 58 9.72 -2.84 -3.37
C SER A 58 8.63 -2.27 -4.31
N ALA A 59 7.76 -1.44 -3.73
CA ALA A 59 6.59 -0.87 -4.39
C ALA A 59 6.58 0.66 -4.26
N SER A 60 5.92 1.33 -5.21
CA SER A 60 5.76 2.79 -5.16
C SER A 60 5.00 3.25 -3.92
N ARG A 61 5.34 4.42 -3.37
CA ARG A 61 4.61 5.01 -2.22
C ARG A 61 3.11 5.13 -2.50
N SER A 62 2.71 5.49 -3.71
CA SER A 62 1.31 5.56 -4.13
C SER A 62 0.58 4.22 -4.05
N THR A 63 1.28 3.12 -4.33
CA THR A 63 0.76 1.74 -4.23
C THR A 63 0.55 1.34 -2.77
N ILE A 64 1.51 1.65 -1.90
CA ILE A 64 1.40 1.43 -0.46
C ILE A 64 0.29 2.30 0.13
N ALA A 65 0.24 3.59 -0.21
CA ALA A 65 -0.78 4.52 0.25
C ALA A 65 -2.19 4.02 -0.09
N ARG A 66 -2.38 3.47 -1.29
CA ARG A 66 -3.62 2.83 -1.73
C ARG A 66 -3.99 1.64 -0.84
N ALA A 67 -3.07 0.70 -0.62
CA ALA A 67 -3.29 -0.47 0.23
C ALA A 67 -3.60 -0.09 1.69
N MET A 68 -2.84 0.86 2.24
CA MET A 68 -3.02 1.41 3.59
C MET A 68 -4.36 2.09 3.74
N ARG A 69 -4.81 2.84 2.73
CA ARG A 69 -6.14 3.45 2.70
C ARG A 69 -7.22 2.38 2.73
N ASP A 70 -7.09 1.32 1.94
CA ASP A 70 -8.07 0.23 1.89
C ASP A 70 -8.17 -0.50 3.25
N LEU A 71 -7.04 -0.76 3.91
CA LEU A 71 -7.00 -1.32 5.28
C LEU A 71 -7.64 -0.38 6.30
N LYS A 72 -7.38 0.92 6.20
CA LYS A 72 -8.00 1.95 7.05
C LYS A 72 -9.51 2.03 6.85
N THR A 73 -9.98 1.97 5.60
CA THR A 73 -11.42 1.97 5.28
C THR A 73 -12.13 0.74 5.85
N ARG A 74 -11.42 -0.38 5.98
CA ARG A 74 -11.93 -1.58 6.66
C ARG A 74 -11.87 -1.50 8.19
N GLY A 75 -11.39 -0.40 8.75
CA GLY A 75 -11.26 -0.23 10.20
C GLY A 75 -10.13 -1.06 10.80
N LEU A 76 -9.19 -1.56 10.00
CA LEU A 76 -8.05 -2.36 10.48
C LEU A 76 -6.86 -1.50 10.93
N LEU A 77 -6.83 -0.24 10.50
CA LEU A 77 -5.78 0.72 10.84
C LEU A 77 -6.40 1.98 11.44
N ASN A 78 -5.78 2.50 12.49
CA ASN A 78 -6.11 3.81 13.06
C ASN A 78 -4.90 4.74 12.97
N ARG A 79 -5.15 6.03 12.73
CA ARG A 79 -4.11 7.06 12.74
C ARG A 79 -4.08 7.70 14.12
N GLN A 80 -2.96 7.58 14.83
CA GLN A 80 -2.77 8.25 16.10
C GLN A 80 -2.18 9.65 15.86
N ARG A 81 -2.73 10.67 16.52
CA ARG A 81 -2.17 12.03 16.47
C ARG A 81 -0.72 12.01 16.95
N GLY A 82 0.20 12.49 16.13
CA GLY A 82 1.63 12.59 16.44
C GLY A 82 2.45 11.29 16.36
N GLY A 83 1.82 10.11 16.20
CA GLY A 83 2.51 8.81 16.35
C GLY A 83 2.58 7.92 15.11
N GLY A 84 1.81 8.20 14.06
CA GLY A 84 1.75 7.36 12.84
C GLY A 84 0.53 6.45 12.78
N THR A 85 0.63 5.36 12.04
CA THR A 85 -0.48 4.41 11.79
C THR A 85 -0.31 3.19 12.68
N HIS A 86 -1.38 2.79 13.36
CA HIS A 86 -1.40 1.65 14.28
C HIS A 86 -2.49 0.66 13.86
N ILE A 87 -2.36 -0.61 14.24
CA ILE A 87 -3.43 -1.59 14.08
C ILE A 87 -4.60 -1.21 14.97
N ALA A 88 -5.78 -1.11 14.37
CA ALA A 88 -7.00 -0.90 15.12
C ALA A 88 -7.41 -2.19 15.83
N ARG A 89 -8.05 -2.06 17.00
CA ARG A 89 -8.72 -3.19 17.64
C ARG A 89 -9.83 -3.65 16.70
N GLN A 90 -9.73 -4.87 16.20
CA GLN A 90 -10.84 -5.49 15.47
C GLN A 90 -11.94 -5.72 16.49
N GLU A 91 -12.85 -4.77 16.64
CA GLU A 91 -14.09 -5.02 17.36
C GLU A 91 -14.91 -5.97 16.49
N GLY A 92 -14.78 -7.27 16.77
CA GLY A 92 -15.60 -8.30 16.16
C GLY A 92 -17.05 -7.91 16.37
N LYS A 93 -17.73 -7.57 15.28
CA LYS A 93 -19.15 -7.27 15.29
C LYS A 93 -19.96 -8.55 15.19
#